data_AF-A0A936BQ79-F1
#
_entry.id   AF-A0A936BQ79-F1
#
_cell.length_a   1.000
_cell.length_b   1.000
_cell.length_c   1.000
_cell.angle_alpha   90.00
_cell.angle_beta   90.00
_cell.angle_gamma   90.00
#
_symmetry.space_group_name_H-M   'P 1'
#
loop_
_entity.id
_entity.type
_entity.pdbx_description
1 polymer ?
#
loop_
_entity_poly.entity_id
_entity_poly.type
_entity_poly.pdbx_seq_one_letter_code
_entity_poly.pdbx_strand_id
1 'polypeptide(L)' 'MQRSTSVRDSTPTYDVFDRSGNLKERVTLPLGRRMVGIGNGTLYAIATDEDGLQYLERYRR' A
#
# COMPACT_ATOMS: atom_id res chain seq x y z
N MET A 1 -14.32 20.19 -10.15
CA MET A 1 -14.37 18.91 -10.89
C MET A 1 -13.61 17.86 -10.09
N GLN A 2 -14.32 17.00 -9.36
CA GLN A 2 -13.71 16.00 -8.49
C GLN A 2 -13.59 14.69 -9.30
N ARG A 3 -12.37 14.32 -9.73
CA ARG A 3 -12.12 13.05 -10.43
C ARG A 3 -12.07 11.93 -9.38
N SER A 4 -13.19 11.25 -9.18
CA SER A 4 -13.23 9.96 -8.51
C SER A 4 -12.71 8.90 -9.48
N THR A 5 -11.41 8.62 -9.46
CA THR A 5 -10.88 7.41 -10.11
C THR A 5 -11.44 6.22 -9.34
N SER A 6 -12.09 5.29 -10.04
CA SER A 6 -12.54 4.04 -9.43
C SER A 6 -11.30 3.35 -8.86
N VAL A 7 -11.26 3.16 -7.55
CA VAL A 7 -10.13 2.55 -6.80
C VAL A 7 -9.77 1.14 -7.34
N ARG A 8 -10.63 0.56 -8.19
CA ARG A 8 -10.45 -0.76 -8.80
C ARG A 8 -9.41 -0.85 -9.93
N ASP A 9 -9.09 0.25 -10.63
CA ASP A 9 -8.22 0.20 -11.83
C ASP A 9 -6.86 0.87 -11.65
N SER A 10 -6.65 1.60 -10.56
CA SER A 10 -5.39 2.31 -10.31
C SER A 10 -4.57 1.55 -9.28
N THR A 11 -3.35 1.13 -9.62
CA THR A 11 -2.40 0.55 -8.67
C THR A 11 -2.17 1.55 -7.53
N PRO A 12 -2.62 1.24 -6.29
CA PRO A 12 -2.60 2.22 -5.23
C PRO A 12 -1.15 2.57 -4.91
N THR A 13 -0.87 3.87 -4.93
CA THR A 13 0.46 4.41 -4.67
C THR A 13 0.44 5.17 -3.36
N TYR A 14 1.37 4.84 -2.48
CA TYR A 14 1.46 5.34 -1.12
C TYR A 14 2.73 6.15 -0.94
N ASP A 15 2.59 7.36 -0.43
CA ASP A 15 3.71 8.20 0.00
C ASP A 15 4.07 7.84 1.46
N VAL A 16 5.32 7.45 1.67
CA VAL A 16 5.89 7.06 2.96
C VAL A 16 6.64 8.23 3.54
N PHE A 17 6.17 8.76 4.66
CA PHE A 17 6.82 9.85 5.38
C PHE A 17 7.65 9.32 6.55
N ASP A 18 8.79 9.94 6.82
CA ASP A 18 9.55 9.70 8.04
C ASP A 18 8.91 10.38 9.26
N ARG A 19 9.48 10.17 10.46
CA ARG A 19 8.98 10.80 11.70
C ARG A 19 9.09 12.33 11.70
N SER A 20 9.93 12.89 10.85
CA SER A 20 10.12 14.33 10.66
C SER A 20 9.15 14.91 9.62
N GLY A 21 8.33 14.07 8.98
CA GLY A 21 7.39 14.47 7.94
C GLY A 21 8.02 14.57 6.54
N ASN A 22 9.26 14.13 6.34
CA ASN A 22 9.87 14.12 5.01
C ASN A 22 9.38 12.92 4.21
N LEU A 23 9.11 13.13 2.91
CA LEU A 23 8.80 12.04 1.99
C LEU A 23 10.05 11.16 1.82
N LYS A 24 10.02 9.96 2.38
CA LYS A 24 11.10 8.99 2.30
C LYS A 24 11.02 8.16 1.02
N GLU A 25 9.81 7.74 0.65
CA GLU A 25 9.61 6.85 -0.49
C GLU A 25 8.18 6.91 -1.03
N ARG A 26 7.99 6.50 -2.29
CA ARG A 26 6.69 6.24 -2.90
C ARG A 26 6.60 4.77 -3.27
N VAL A 27 5.61 4.05 -2.72
CA VAL A 27 5.42 2.62 -2.97
C VAL A 27 4.14 2.39 -3.74
N THR A 28 4.27 1.76 -4.92
CA THR A 28 3.12 1.28 -5.69
C THR A 28 2.84 -0.16 -5.31
N LEU A 29 1.66 -0.42 -4.76
CA LEU A 29 1.22 -1.77 -4.46
C LEU A 29 0.45 -2.36 -5.66
N PRO A 30 0.58 -3.68 -5.90
CA PRO A 30 -0.25 -4.34 -6.88
C PRO A 30 -1.74 -4.25 -6.49
N LEU A 31 -2.62 -4.33 -7.49
CA LEU A 31 -4.06 -4.34 -7.28
C LEU A 31 -4.46 -5.47 -6.31
N GLY A 32 -5.47 -5.21 -5.48
CA GLY A 32 -5.94 -6.13 -4.45
C GLY A 32 -5.10 -6.18 -3.17
N ARG A 33 -4.02 -5.39 -3.06
CA ARG A 33 -3.28 -5.22 -1.80
C ARG A 33 -3.69 -3.95 -1.09
N ARG A 34 -3.87 -4.06 0.22
CA ARG A 34 -4.11 -2.92 1.11
C ARG A 34 -2.93 -2.73 2.05
N MET A 35 -2.28 -1.58 2.01
CA MET A 35 -1.23 -1.26 2.98
C MET A 35 -1.83 -1.13 4.39
N VAL A 36 -1.18 -1.73 5.38
CA VAL A 36 -1.61 -1.68 6.80
C VAL A 36 -0.57 -1.08 7.74
N GLY A 37 0.71 -1.06 7.35
CA GLY A 37 1.73 -0.49 8.22
C GLY A 37 3.09 -0.40 7.55
N ILE A 38 3.94 0.44 8.15
CA ILE A 38 5.31 0.68 7.69
C ILE A 38 6.22 0.60 8.91
N GLY A 39 7.24 -0.26 8.83
CA GLY A 39 8.30 -0.42 9.81
C GLY A 39 9.65 0.08 9.28
N ASN A 40 10.73 -0.25 9.99
CA ASN A 40 12.08 0.16 9.62
C ASN A 40 12.54 -0.50 8.29
N GLY A 41 12.22 0.13 7.15
CA GLY A 41 12.53 -0.38 5.81
C GLY A 41 11.65 -1.54 5.34
N THR A 42 10.51 -1.75 6.00
CA THR A 42 9.60 -2.84 5.69
C THR A 42 8.19 -2.30 5.56
N LEU A 43 7.52 -2.63 4.45
CA LEU A 43 6.11 -2.33 4.25
C LEU A 43 5.27 -3.59 4.49
N TYR A 44 4.18 -3.41 5.24
CA TYR A 44 3.22 -4.45 5.54
C TYR A 44 1.92 -4.16 4.76
N ALA A 45 1.48 -5.15 4.00
CA ALA A 45 0.23 -5.10 3.25
C ALA A 45 -0.60 -6.35 3.54
N ILE A 46 -1.91 -6.24 3.34
CA ILE A 46 -2.83 -7.37 3.33
C ILE A 46 -3.20 -7.63 1.89
N ALA A 47 -3.05 -8.88 1.45
CA ALA A 47 -3.65 -9.39 0.23
C ALA A 47 -4.89 -10.18 0.61
N THR A 48 -6.00 -9.94 -0.10
CA THR A 48 -7.21 -10.74 0.03
C THR A 48 -7.38 -11.60 -1.21
N ASP A 49 -7.60 -12.90 -1.03
CA ASP A 49 -7.88 -13.80 -2.15
C ASP A 49 -9.36 -13.86 -2.51
N GLU A 50 -9.71 -14.70 -3.50
CA GLU A 50 -11.07 -14.88 -3.99
C GLU A 50 -12.00 -15.55 -2.95
N ASP A 51 -11.42 -16.28 -1.99
CA ASP A 51 -12.12 -16.92 -0.87
C ASP A 51 -12.30 -15.97 0.33
N GLY A 52 -11.78 -14.74 0.23
CA GLY A 52 -11.84 -13.73 1.29
C GLY A 52 -10.81 -13.90 2.40
N LEU A 53 -9.85 -14.83 2.24
CA LEU A 53 -8.75 -15.01 3.18
C LEU A 53 -7.78 -13.84 3.08
N GLN A 54 -7.31 -13.37 4.24
CA GLN A 54 -6.40 -12.24 4.35
C GLN A 54 -5.00 -12.73 4.71
N TYR A 55 -4.03 -12.42 3.86
CA TYR A 55 -2.63 -12.77 4.04
C TYR A 55 -1.80 -11.52 4.32
N LEU A 56 -0.93 -11.60 5.32
CA LEU A 56 0.05 -10.54 5.57
C LEU A 56 1.22 -10.69 4.59
N GLU A 57 1.31 -9.76 3.66
CA GLU A 57 2.46 -9.59 2.78
C GLU A 57 3.45 -8.61 3.41
N ARG A 58 4.74 -8.92 3.26
CA ARG A 58 5.83 -8.11 3.77
C ARG A 58 6.82 -7.81 2.66
N TYR A 59 6.92 -6.54 2.31
CA TYR A 59 7.86 -6.04 1.31
C TYR A 59 9.06 -5.44 2.02
N ARG A 60 10.24 -6.04 1.79
CA ARG A 60 11.52 -5.51 2.24
C ARG A 60 12.23 -4.92 1.05
N ARG A 61 12.84 -3.76 1.24
CA ARG A 61 13.87 -3.25 0.33
C ARG A 61 15.23 -3.80 0.74
#